data_AF-A0A813D4Q7-F1
#
_entry.id   AF-A0A813D4Q7-F1
#
_cell.length_a   1.000
_cell.length_b   1.000
_cell.length_c   1.000
_cell.angle_alpha   90.00
_cell.angle_beta   90.00
_cell.angle_gamma   90.00
#
_symmetry.space_group_name_H-M   'P 1'
#
loop_
_entity.id
_entity.type
_entity.pdbx_description
1 polymer ?
#
loop_
_entity_poly.entity_id
_entity_poly.type
_entity_poly.pdbx_seq_one_letter_code
_entity_poly.pdbx_strand_id
1 'polypeptide(L)'
;VHLVESGPGQLVALTYRGIMMVIIFEESAQLDAKVLESLRTACTRASGDGLSLAELHPLIAPQYSQVMENEDEYRFIYYNHSNHAMRLSNQSSFSRSLLGGSRTHNAGPKADERALLCPLHATMADPKLKCREVSWKAADRGWVCAKRWREREFYLMLDGSNTSLAKCQEECARFASIHFSNIFMM
;
A
#
# COMPACT_ATOMS: atom_id res chain seq x y z
N VAL A 1 -0.70 19.35 2.89
CA VAL A 1 -1.76 18.36 2.53
C VAL A 1 -3.11 18.95 2.85
N HIS A 2 -4.14 18.71 2.04
CA HIS A 2 -5.47 19.24 2.35
C HIS A 2 -6.22 18.23 3.22
N LEU A 3 -6.60 18.66 4.43
CA LEU A 3 -7.45 17.92 5.34
C LEU A 3 -8.91 18.21 4.98
N VAL A 4 -9.75 17.16 5.00
CA VAL A 4 -11.15 17.23 4.57
C VAL A 4 -11.96 18.20 5.46
N GLU A 5 -11.62 18.28 6.75
CA GLU A 5 -12.38 19.07 7.73
C GLU A 5 -11.65 20.36 8.15
N SER A 6 -10.32 20.40 8.07
CA SER A 6 -9.51 21.47 8.67
C SER A 6 -8.80 22.38 7.66
N GLY A 7 -9.03 22.18 6.35
CA GLY A 7 -8.34 22.96 5.31
C GLY A 7 -6.89 22.50 5.06
N PRO A 8 -5.99 23.36 4.58
CA PRO A 8 -4.58 23.00 4.40
C PRO A 8 -3.92 22.62 5.74
N GLY A 9 -2.97 21.69 5.68
CA GLY A 9 -2.18 21.20 6.80
C GLY A 9 -0.74 20.93 6.42
N GLN A 10 0.14 20.88 7.42
CA GLN A 10 1.57 20.63 7.27
C GLN A 10 1.85 19.13 7.45
N LEU A 11 2.66 18.54 6.57
CA LEU A 11 3.04 17.13 6.64
C LEU A 11 4.46 17.00 7.17
N VAL A 12 4.62 16.23 8.24
CA VAL A 12 5.92 15.86 8.80
C VAL A 12 6.12 14.36 8.65
N ALA A 13 7.21 13.98 8.00
CA ALA A 13 7.64 12.59 7.93
C ALA A 13 8.88 12.39 8.80
N LEU A 14 8.76 11.52 9.80
CA LEU A 14 9.87 11.10 10.64
C LEU A 14 10.31 9.70 10.22
N THR A 15 11.58 9.55 9.85
CA THR A 15 12.16 8.26 9.49
C THR A 15 13.11 7.78 10.59
N TYR A 16 12.89 6.57 11.09
CA TYR A 16 13.72 5.91 12.10
C TYR A 16 13.96 4.45 11.71
N ARG A 17 15.21 4.12 11.35
CA ARG A 17 15.65 2.74 11.04
C ARG A 17 14.70 1.96 10.12
N GLY A 18 14.25 2.60 9.04
CA GLY A 18 13.33 1.99 8.06
C GLY A 18 11.84 2.10 8.40
N ILE A 19 11.49 2.60 9.59
CA ILE A 19 10.12 2.97 9.95
C ILE A 19 9.88 4.43 9.57
N MET A 20 8.82 4.71 8.83
CA MET A 20 8.38 6.08 8.53
C MET A 20 7.06 6.36 9.25
N MET A 21 7.09 7.35 10.14
CA MET A 21 5.90 7.89 10.78
C MET A 21 5.52 9.18 10.04
N VAL A 22 4.30 9.23 9.51
CA VAL A 22 3.76 10.43 8.85
C VAL A 22 2.73 11.05 9.79
N ILE A 23 2.94 12.31 10.11
CA ILE A 23 2.09 13.10 11.01
C ILE A 23 1.61 14.31 10.23
N ILE A 24 0.32 14.59 10.32
CA ILE A 24 -0.29 15.76 9.69
C ILE A 24 -0.70 16.72 10.78
N PHE A 25 -0.17 17.93 10.71
CA PHE A 25 -0.49 19.05 11.59
C PHE A 25 -1.43 20.02 10.87
N GLU A 26 -2.24 20.76 11.63
CA GLU A 26 -2.98 21.91 11.10
C GLU A 26 -2.02 22.96 10.56
N GLU A 27 -2.45 23.78 9.59
CA GLU A 27 -1.61 24.85 9.02
C GLU A 27 -1.16 25.88 10.07
N SER A 28 -1.99 26.11 11.09
CA SER A 28 -1.72 27.01 12.21
C SER A 28 -0.63 26.51 13.16
N ALA A 29 -0.22 25.24 13.07
CA ALA A 29 0.78 24.65 13.95
C ALA A 29 2.13 25.32 13.74
N GLN A 30 2.71 25.85 14.83
CA GLN A 30 4.05 26.41 14.81
C GLN A 30 5.09 25.29 14.92
N LEU A 31 5.44 24.71 13.77
CA LEU A 31 6.48 23.69 13.67
C LEU A 31 7.86 24.35 13.52
N ASP A 32 8.59 24.47 14.63
CA ASP A 32 10.00 24.84 14.62
C ASP A 32 10.91 23.62 14.80
N ALA A 33 12.22 23.82 14.63
CA ALA A 33 13.20 22.75 14.77
C ALA A 33 13.20 22.10 16.17
N LYS A 34 12.86 22.85 17.22
CA LYS A 34 12.85 22.36 18.60
C LYS A 34 11.66 21.46 18.87
N VAL A 35 10.49 21.82 18.34
CA VAL A 35 9.27 21.00 18.37
C VAL A 35 9.50 19.70 17.61
N LEU A 36 10.07 19.75 16.41
CA LEU A 36 10.36 18.55 15.62
C LEU A 36 11.38 17.62 16.30
N GLU A 37 12.41 18.16 16.93
CA GLU A 37 13.39 17.35 17.66
C GLU A 37 12.79 16.74 18.94
N SER A 38 11.90 17.49 19.61
CA SER A 38 11.16 17.02 20.78
C SER A 38 10.18 15.90 20.40
N LEU A 39 9.48 16.05 19.28
CA LEU A 39 8.62 15.02 18.69
C LEU A 39 9.44 13.76 18.35
N ARG A 40 10.59 13.92 17.70
CA ARG A 40 11.49 12.80 17.40
C ARG A 40 11.94 12.08 18.65
N THR A 41 12.30 12.83 19.69
CA THR A 41 12.72 12.28 20.98
C THR A 41 11.57 11.52 21.64
N ALA A 42 10.36 12.07 21.64
CA ALA A 42 9.17 11.42 22.18
C ALA A 42 8.83 10.12 21.43
N CYS A 43 8.92 10.10 20.10
CA CYS A 43 8.63 8.90 19.32
C CYS A 43 9.71 7.80 19.48
N THR A 44 10.95 8.16 19.81
CA THR A 44 12.07 7.20 19.85
C THR A 44 12.48 6.77 21.24
N ARG A 45 12.01 7.45 22.30
CA ARG A 45 12.22 7.05 23.69
C ARG A 45 10.95 6.45 24.25
N ALA A 46 11.10 5.50 25.17
CA ALA A 46 9.97 4.92 25.88
C ALA A 46 9.18 6.02 26.61
N SER A 47 7.90 6.16 26.29
CA SER A 47 7.01 7.14 26.90
C SER A 47 5.66 6.48 27.22
N GLY A 48 5.54 5.92 28.42
CA GLY A 48 4.27 5.40 28.95
C GLY A 48 3.87 4.01 28.42
N ASP A 49 2.56 3.80 28.26
CA ASP A 49 1.91 2.50 28.02
C ASP A 49 2.06 1.95 26.58
N GLY A 50 2.89 2.56 25.73
CA GLY A 50 3.08 2.19 24.33
C GLY A 50 4.54 1.92 23.95
N LEU A 51 4.75 1.19 22.84
CA LEU A 51 6.09 0.94 22.30
C LEU A 51 6.63 2.17 21.56
N SER A 52 7.81 2.62 21.95
CA SER A 52 8.58 3.60 21.16
C SER A 52 9.08 3.00 19.84
N LEU A 53 9.47 3.83 18.88
CA LEU A 53 10.08 3.37 17.62
C LEU A 53 11.36 2.55 17.85
N ALA A 54 12.10 2.84 18.92
CA ALA A 54 13.30 2.09 19.30
C ALA A 54 12.97 0.67 19.77
N GLU A 55 11.86 0.49 20.48
CA GLU A 55 11.37 -0.81 20.97
C GLU A 55 10.62 -1.57 19.88
N LEU A 56 9.89 -0.87 19.01
CA LEU A 56 9.14 -1.46 17.91
C LEU A 56 10.07 -2.04 16.83
N HIS A 57 11.15 -1.33 16.50
CA HIS A 57 12.10 -1.72 15.45
C HIS A 57 12.58 -3.18 15.57
N PRO A 58 13.17 -3.65 16.69
CA PRO A 58 13.65 -5.03 16.80
C PRO A 58 12.53 -6.08 16.72
N LEU A 59 11.27 -5.72 17.00
CA LEU A 59 10.13 -6.63 16.91
C LEU A 59 9.68 -6.84 15.46
N ILE A 60 9.71 -5.77 14.65
CA ILE A 60 9.18 -5.81 13.28
C ILE A 60 10.26 -6.07 12.22
N ALA A 61 11.50 -5.62 12.44
CA ALA A 61 12.54 -5.66 11.41
C ALA A 61 12.90 -7.09 10.94
N PRO A 62 13.01 -8.10 11.83
CA PRO A 62 13.29 -9.47 11.40
C PRO A 62 12.13 -10.05 10.57
N GLN A 63 10.89 -9.86 11.03
CA GLN A 63 9.69 -10.33 10.32
C GLN A 63 9.56 -9.66 8.95
N TYR A 64 9.77 -8.34 8.90
CA TYR A 64 9.76 -7.58 7.65
C TYR A 64 10.85 -8.09 6.69
N SER A 65 12.07 -8.29 7.17
CA SER A 65 13.18 -8.78 6.35
C SER A 65 12.88 -10.17 5.78
N GLN A 66 12.40 -11.08 6.62
CA GLN A 66 12.01 -12.44 6.22
C GLN A 66 10.88 -12.44 5.16
N VAL A 67 9.88 -11.58 5.32
CA VAL A 67 8.80 -11.44 4.32
C VAL A 67 9.35 -10.85 3.03
N MET A 68 10.27 -9.88 3.11
CA MET A 68 10.85 -9.23 1.94
C MET A 68 11.90 -10.07 1.20
N GLU A 69 12.47 -11.09 1.84
CA GLU A 69 13.35 -12.08 1.19
C GLU A 69 12.61 -12.93 0.14
N ASN A 70 11.30 -13.12 0.31
CA ASN A 70 10.48 -13.90 -0.60
C ASN A 70 9.74 -12.95 -1.55
N GLU A 71 9.91 -13.14 -2.86
CA GLU A 71 9.16 -12.37 -3.85
C GLU A 71 7.69 -12.79 -3.83
N ASP A 72 6.80 -11.80 -3.73
CA ASP A 72 5.37 -11.98 -3.80
C ASP A 72 5.01 -12.62 -5.16
N GLU A 73 4.11 -13.59 -5.12
CA GLU A 73 3.64 -14.27 -6.33
C GLU A 73 2.93 -13.31 -7.29
N TYR A 74 2.33 -12.26 -6.73
CA TYR A 74 1.48 -11.32 -7.44
C TYR A 74 1.88 -9.87 -7.23
N ARG A 75 1.60 -9.04 -8.25
CA ARG A 75 1.68 -7.59 -8.16
C ARG A 75 0.36 -7.07 -7.63
N PHE A 76 0.37 -6.43 -6.47
CA PHE A 76 -0.87 -5.94 -5.87
C PHE A 76 -0.70 -4.70 -4.99
N ILE A 77 -1.83 -4.04 -4.77
CA ILE A 77 -2.06 -3.12 -3.65
C ILE A 77 -3.17 -3.70 -2.79
N TYR A 78 -2.95 -3.76 -1.49
CA TYR A 78 -3.94 -4.19 -0.53
C TYR A 78 -4.19 -3.09 0.49
N TYR A 79 -5.45 -2.85 0.83
CA TYR A 79 -5.91 -1.93 1.85
C TYR A 79 -6.77 -2.66 2.87
N ASN A 80 -6.45 -2.42 4.14
CA ASN A 80 -7.35 -2.68 5.25
C ASN A 80 -7.82 -1.35 5.84
N HIS A 81 -9.06 -0.97 5.55
CA HIS A 81 -9.66 0.27 6.04
C HIS A 81 -9.95 0.23 7.54
N SER A 82 -10.04 -0.95 8.17
CA SER A 82 -10.27 -1.06 9.62
C SER A 82 -9.10 -0.53 10.46
N ASN A 83 -7.87 -0.67 9.96
CA ASN A 83 -6.65 -0.24 10.66
C ASN A 83 -5.76 0.67 9.81
N HIS A 84 -6.28 1.15 8.69
CA HIS A 84 -5.58 1.99 7.70
C HIS A 84 -4.27 1.39 7.15
N ALA A 85 -4.07 0.08 7.28
CA ALA A 85 -2.89 -0.57 6.74
C ALA A 85 -2.97 -0.68 5.22
N MET A 86 -1.84 -0.37 4.56
CA MET A 86 -1.64 -0.57 3.14
C MET A 86 -0.43 -1.46 2.93
N ARG A 87 -0.55 -2.48 2.07
CA ARG A 87 0.57 -3.31 1.63
C ARG A 87 0.71 -3.23 0.11
N LEU A 88 1.93 -3.04 -0.33
CA LEU A 88 2.33 -3.16 -1.72
C LEU A 88 3.10 -4.46 -1.89
N SER A 89 2.88 -5.15 -3.00
CA SER A 89 3.69 -6.32 -3.36
C SER A 89 5.15 -5.94 -3.54
N ASN A 90 6.07 -6.81 -3.10
CA ASN A 90 7.50 -6.66 -3.38
C ASN A 90 7.92 -7.27 -4.74
N GLN A 91 6.98 -7.85 -5.49
CA GLN A 91 7.21 -8.43 -6.80
C GLN A 91 7.82 -7.41 -7.77
N SER A 92 8.92 -7.78 -8.41
CA SER A 92 9.62 -6.95 -9.36
C SER A 92 8.82 -6.81 -10.65
N SER A 93 8.57 -5.58 -11.09
CA SER A 93 8.01 -5.37 -12.42
C SER A 93 9.10 -5.63 -13.46
N PHE A 94 8.91 -6.57 -14.40
CA PHE A 94 9.82 -6.71 -15.53
C PHE A 94 9.70 -5.48 -16.44
N SER A 95 10.64 -4.53 -16.32
CA SER A 95 10.86 -3.53 -17.36
C SER A 95 11.82 -4.13 -18.39
N ARG A 96 11.34 -4.40 -19.61
CA ARG A 96 12.24 -4.65 -20.75
C ARG A 96 12.93 -3.34 -21.11
N SER A 97 13.92 -2.92 -20.33
CA SER A 97 14.90 -1.94 -20.80
C SER A 97 15.91 -2.66 -21.69
N LEU A 98 16.01 -2.23 -22.95
CA LEU A 98 16.96 -2.77 -23.94
C LEU A 98 18.43 -2.48 -23.61
N LEU A 99 18.74 -1.81 -22.50
CA LEU A 99 20.07 -1.32 -22.13
C LEU A 99 20.53 -1.79 -20.73
N GLY A 100 20.15 -3.01 -20.34
CA GLY A 100 20.52 -3.59 -19.05
C GLY A 100 19.48 -3.24 -17.97
N GLY A 101 18.72 -4.25 -17.55
CA GLY A 101 17.67 -4.09 -16.56
C GLY A 101 18.25 -3.97 -15.15
N SER A 102 17.96 -2.87 -14.46
CA SER A 102 18.04 -2.82 -13.01
C SER A 102 16.76 -3.44 -12.44
N ARG A 103 16.90 -4.53 -11.67
CA ARG A 103 15.79 -5.08 -10.87
C ARG A 103 15.55 -4.13 -9.71
N THR A 104 14.52 -3.30 -9.82
CA THR A 104 14.04 -2.52 -8.68
C THR A 104 13.07 -3.39 -7.88
N HIS A 105 13.56 -3.93 -6.76
CA HIS A 105 12.70 -4.51 -5.73
C HIS A 105 11.81 -3.40 -5.13
N ASN A 106 10.58 -3.72 -4.76
CA ASN A 106 9.61 -2.76 -4.20
C ASN A 106 9.20 -1.61 -5.14
N ALA A 107 9.16 -1.87 -6.45
CA ALA A 107 8.46 -0.96 -7.35
C ALA A 107 6.95 -1.12 -7.13
N GLY A 108 6.39 -0.33 -6.21
CA GLY A 108 4.96 -0.06 -6.20
C GLY A 108 4.47 0.37 -7.61
N PRO A 109 3.15 0.47 -7.83
CA PRO A 109 2.63 0.70 -9.17
C PRO A 109 3.32 1.90 -9.83
N LYS A 110 3.78 1.68 -11.06
CA LYS A 110 4.39 2.71 -11.91
C LYS A 110 3.38 3.83 -12.15
N ALA A 111 3.86 5.02 -12.52
CA ALA A 111 3.00 6.21 -12.67
C ALA A 111 1.82 5.98 -13.65
N ASP A 112 2.06 5.23 -14.72
CA ASP A 112 1.07 4.81 -15.70
C ASP A 112 0.09 3.74 -15.15
N GLU A 113 0.56 2.82 -14.32
CA GLU A 113 -0.30 1.85 -13.61
C GLU A 113 -1.21 2.54 -12.59
N ARG A 114 -0.72 3.59 -11.90
CA ARG A 114 -1.56 4.40 -10.99
C ARG A 114 -2.74 5.05 -11.70
N ALA A 115 -2.54 5.50 -12.95
CA ALA A 115 -3.61 6.09 -13.74
C ALA A 115 -4.72 5.07 -14.05
N LEU A 116 -4.39 3.79 -14.23
CA LEU A 116 -5.37 2.71 -14.42
C LEU A 116 -6.15 2.39 -13.15
N LEU A 117 -5.53 2.57 -11.98
CA LEU A 117 -6.18 2.31 -10.69
C LEU A 117 -7.23 3.36 -10.35
N CYS A 118 -7.10 4.61 -10.80
CA CYS A 118 -8.04 5.68 -10.48
C CYS A 118 -9.49 5.37 -10.94
N PRO A 119 -9.75 4.99 -12.21
CA PRO A 119 -11.08 4.58 -12.64
C PRO A 119 -11.62 3.34 -11.91
N LEU A 120 -10.75 2.35 -11.63
CA LEU A 120 -11.13 1.16 -10.87
C LEU A 120 -11.56 1.51 -9.46
N HIS A 121 -10.76 2.34 -8.77
CA HIS A 121 -11.05 2.84 -7.44
C HIS A 121 -12.36 3.64 -7.43
N ALA A 122 -12.57 4.55 -8.39
CA ALA A 122 -13.81 5.30 -8.51
C ALA A 122 -15.03 4.37 -8.71
N THR A 123 -14.90 3.35 -9.54
CA THR A 123 -15.96 2.34 -9.77
C THR A 123 -16.27 1.56 -8.49
N MET A 124 -15.23 1.16 -7.75
CA MET A 124 -15.39 0.46 -6.47
C MET A 124 -16.00 1.38 -5.41
N ALA A 125 -15.61 2.65 -5.38
CA ALA A 125 -16.07 3.64 -4.40
C ALA A 125 -17.51 4.14 -4.65
N ASP A 126 -18.05 3.97 -5.86
CA ASP A 126 -19.41 4.43 -6.17
C ASP A 126 -20.47 3.64 -5.38
N PRO A 127 -21.17 4.28 -4.42
CA PRO A 127 -22.16 3.60 -3.59
C PRO A 127 -23.39 3.14 -4.38
N LYS A 128 -23.64 3.69 -5.58
CA LYS A 128 -24.78 3.31 -6.43
C LYS A 128 -24.52 1.99 -7.15
N LEU A 129 -23.28 1.73 -7.54
CA LEU A 129 -22.92 0.54 -8.31
C LEU A 129 -22.92 -0.73 -7.46
N LYS A 130 -22.74 -0.61 -6.13
CA LYS A 130 -22.64 -1.75 -5.18
C LYS A 130 -21.69 -2.85 -5.69
N CYS A 131 -20.64 -2.44 -6.40
CA CYS A 131 -19.73 -3.36 -7.06
C CYS A 131 -18.76 -3.97 -6.04
N ARG A 132 -18.60 -5.30 -6.07
CA ARG A 132 -17.63 -6.01 -5.20
C ARG A 132 -16.39 -6.46 -5.95
N GLU A 133 -16.45 -6.50 -7.27
CA GLU A 133 -15.36 -6.95 -8.11
C GLU A 133 -15.43 -6.28 -9.48
N VAL A 134 -14.31 -5.73 -9.94
CA VAL A 134 -14.17 -5.14 -11.27
C VAL A 134 -12.93 -5.74 -11.91
N SER A 135 -13.04 -6.15 -13.18
CA SER A 135 -11.90 -6.61 -13.98
C SER A 135 -11.78 -5.76 -15.24
N TRP A 136 -10.59 -5.24 -15.47
CA TRP A 136 -10.24 -4.38 -16.60
C TRP A 136 -9.09 -5.02 -17.37
N LYS A 137 -9.22 -5.22 -18.70
CA LYS A 137 -8.10 -5.60 -19.57
C LYS A 137 -7.46 -4.39 -20.23
N ALA A 138 -6.23 -4.05 -19.85
CA ALA A 138 -5.45 -3.04 -20.56
C ALA A 138 -4.87 -3.64 -21.84
N ALA A 139 -4.94 -2.91 -22.95
CA ALA A 139 -4.53 -3.42 -24.26
C ALA A 139 -3.06 -3.84 -24.32
N ASP A 140 -2.21 -3.20 -23.53
CA ASP A 140 -0.75 -3.36 -23.52
C ASP A 140 -0.20 -4.11 -22.28
N ARG A 141 -1.01 -4.33 -21.24
CA ARG A 141 -0.52 -4.67 -19.88
C ARG A 141 -1.23 -5.82 -19.17
N GLY A 142 -2.18 -6.49 -19.81
CA GLY A 142 -2.88 -7.63 -19.22
C GLY A 142 -4.11 -7.21 -18.42
N TRP A 143 -4.44 -7.96 -17.36
CA TRP A 143 -5.63 -7.69 -16.55
C TRP A 143 -5.29 -6.96 -15.26
N VAL A 144 -6.15 -6.03 -14.88
CA VAL A 144 -6.20 -5.47 -13.54
C VAL A 144 -7.56 -5.80 -12.95
N CYS A 145 -7.57 -6.43 -11.78
CA CYS A 145 -8.81 -6.72 -11.07
C CYS A 145 -8.80 -6.11 -9.68
N ALA A 146 -9.92 -5.53 -9.28
CA ALA A 146 -10.14 -4.99 -7.95
C ALA A 146 -11.24 -5.80 -7.26
N LYS A 147 -11.09 -6.04 -5.96
CA LYS A 147 -12.12 -6.73 -5.16
C LYS A 147 -12.24 -6.10 -3.79
N ARG A 148 -13.46 -5.99 -3.28
CA ARG A 148 -13.78 -5.50 -1.93
C ARG A 148 -14.58 -6.52 -1.14
N TRP A 149 -14.19 -6.68 0.12
CA TRP A 149 -14.90 -7.48 1.11
C TRP A 149 -14.86 -6.80 2.47
N ARG A 150 -16.02 -6.33 2.95
CA ARG A 150 -16.11 -5.50 4.17
C ARG A 150 -15.16 -4.29 4.06
N GLU A 151 -14.34 -4.06 5.07
CA GLU A 151 -13.32 -2.99 5.14
C GLU A 151 -12.03 -3.32 4.40
N ARG A 152 -11.97 -4.42 3.64
CA ARG A 152 -10.75 -4.83 2.93
C ARG A 152 -10.95 -4.67 1.43
N GLU A 153 -9.96 -4.13 0.76
CA GLU A 153 -9.93 -4.09 -0.70
C GLU A 153 -8.53 -4.35 -1.24
N PHE A 154 -8.46 -4.88 -2.46
CA PHE A 154 -7.19 -5.00 -3.16
C PHE A 154 -7.34 -4.72 -4.64
N TYR A 155 -6.20 -4.43 -5.26
CA TYR A 155 -6.00 -4.25 -6.69
C TYR A 155 -4.88 -5.19 -7.10
N LEU A 156 -5.18 -6.12 -8.00
CA LEU A 156 -4.28 -7.16 -8.46
C LEU A 156 -3.96 -6.92 -9.93
N MET A 157 -2.68 -6.94 -10.27
CA MET A 157 -2.16 -6.74 -11.63
C MET A 157 -1.63 -8.07 -12.14
N LEU A 158 -2.25 -8.58 -13.20
CA LEU A 158 -1.90 -9.83 -13.87
C LEU A 158 -1.24 -9.49 -15.20
N ASP A 159 0.09 -9.42 -15.17
CA ASP A 159 0.90 -9.12 -16.33
C ASP A 159 0.74 -10.24 -17.39
N GLY A 160 0.57 -9.83 -18.67
CA GLY A 160 0.47 -10.76 -19.79
C GLY A 160 -0.75 -10.54 -20.67
N SER A 161 -0.52 -10.35 -21.98
CA SER A 161 -1.58 -10.05 -22.97
C SER A 161 -2.54 -11.23 -23.22
N ASN A 162 -2.10 -12.46 -22.95
CA ASN A 162 -2.78 -13.69 -23.34
C ASN A 162 -3.69 -14.28 -22.25
N THR A 163 -3.75 -13.65 -21.07
CA THR A 163 -4.64 -14.10 -20.00
C THR A 163 -6.10 -13.87 -20.38
N SER A 164 -6.94 -14.89 -20.21
CA SER A 164 -8.39 -14.81 -20.44
C SER A 164 -9.10 -14.18 -19.23
N LEU A 165 -10.33 -13.69 -19.41
CA LEU A 165 -11.13 -13.18 -18.29
C LEU A 165 -11.36 -14.27 -17.23
N ALA A 166 -11.66 -15.50 -17.67
CA ALA A 166 -11.88 -16.62 -16.74
C ALA A 166 -10.64 -16.89 -15.87
N LYS A 167 -9.45 -16.86 -16.47
CA LYS A 167 -8.19 -17.02 -15.72
C LYS A 167 -7.94 -15.84 -14.78
N CYS A 168 -8.23 -14.61 -15.23
CA CYS A 168 -8.16 -13.42 -14.37
C CYS A 168 -9.05 -13.56 -13.12
N GLN A 169 -10.29 -14.04 -13.29
CA GLN A 169 -11.24 -14.23 -12.19
C GLN A 169 -10.79 -15.35 -11.25
N GLU A 170 -10.23 -16.43 -11.78
CA GLU A 170 -9.66 -17.53 -10.99
C GLU A 170 -8.51 -17.04 -10.09
N GLU A 171 -7.55 -16.30 -10.66
CA GLU A 171 -6.43 -15.72 -9.90
C GLU A 171 -6.92 -14.69 -8.87
N CYS A 172 -7.89 -13.85 -9.22
CA CYS A 172 -8.52 -12.91 -8.28
C CYS A 172 -9.17 -13.64 -7.10
N ALA A 173 -9.88 -14.74 -7.36
CA ALA A 173 -10.51 -15.56 -6.32
C ALA A 173 -9.46 -16.26 -5.44
N ARG A 174 -8.38 -16.77 -6.02
CA ARG A 174 -7.26 -17.37 -5.30
C ARG A 174 -6.55 -16.35 -4.40
N PHE A 175 -6.25 -15.16 -4.92
CA PHE A 175 -5.68 -14.09 -4.10
C PHE A 175 -6.60 -13.71 -2.94
N ALA A 176 -7.90 -13.55 -3.21
CA ALA A 176 -8.88 -13.24 -2.18
C ALA A 176 -8.94 -14.31 -1.09
N SER A 177 -8.86 -15.60 -1.44
CA SER A 177 -8.90 -16.69 -0.46
C SER A 177 -7.68 -16.70 0.47
N ILE A 178 -6.52 -16.19 0.03
CA ILE A 178 -5.30 -16.06 0.84
C ILE A 178 -5.34 -14.79 1.73
N HIS A 179 -5.75 -13.65 1.17
CA HIS A 179 -5.61 -12.34 1.81
C HIS A 179 -6.85 -11.85 2.57
N PHE A 180 -8.05 -12.38 2.28
CA PHE A 180 -9.24 -12.08 3.07
C PHE A 180 -9.51 -13.08 4.19
N SER A 181 -8.96 -14.30 4.12
CA SER A 181 -9.03 -15.28 5.21
C SER A 181 -8.01 -15.02 6.32
N ASN A 182 -6.89 -14.36 5.99
CA ASN A 182 -5.88 -14.01 6.98
C ASN A 182 -6.38 -12.91 7.93
N ILE A 183 -6.53 -13.30 9.19
CA ILE A 183 -6.97 -12.45 10.30
C ILE A 183 -5.83 -11.63 10.92
N PHE A 184 -4.57 -11.88 10.55
CA PHE A 184 -3.40 -11.17 11.08
C PHE A 184 -3.19 -9.76 10.48
N MET A 185 -4.00 -9.40 9.48
CA MET A 185 -4.23 -7.99 9.12
C MET A 185 -5.52 -7.51 9.81
N MET A 186 -5.62 -7.66 11.13
CA MET A 186 -6.59 -6.94 11.96
C MET A 186 -5.86 -5.81 12.67
#